data_AF-A0A7X5IQY8-F1
#
_entry.id   AF-A0A7X5IQY8-F1
#
_cell.length_a   1.000
_cell.length_b   1.000
_cell.length_c   1.000
_cell.angle_alpha   90.00
_cell.angle_beta   90.00
_cell.angle_gamma   90.00
#
_symmetry.space_group_name_H-M   'P 1'
#
loop_
_entity.id
_entity.type
_entity.pdbx_description
1 polymer ?
#
loop_
_entity_poly.entity_id
_entity_poly.type
_entity_poly.pdbx_seq_one_letter_code
_entity_poly.pdbx_strand_id
1 'polypeptide(L)'
;MDVGKRITELREAAGITTNRLANLCGLSQSFIRSVELGEKGITVESLRLLCDTLQISLKDFFDVPEETPVAEREQLIRMIEGLNVRQRESLMAFLKTIS
;
A
#
# COMPACT_ATOMS: atom_id res chain seq x y z
N MET A 1 -1.09 -2.83 -2.65
CA MET A 1 -1.09 -1.98 -1.43
C MET A 1 -1.87 -2.70 -0.35
N ASP A 2 -1.29 -2.85 0.83
CA ASP A 2 -1.97 -3.39 2.01
C ASP A 2 -2.56 -2.22 2.81
N VAL A 3 -3.89 -2.16 2.92
CA VAL A 3 -4.62 -1.07 3.59
C VAL A 3 -4.32 -1.05 5.10
N GLY A 4 -4.25 -2.22 5.73
CA GLY A 4 -3.97 -2.34 7.17
C GLY A 4 -2.56 -1.88 7.49
N LYS A 5 -1.58 -2.29 6.66
CA LYS A 5 -0.20 -1.82 6.77
C LYS A 5 -0.08 -0.31 6.58
N ARG A 6 -0.74 0.26 5.57
CA ARG A 6 -0.73 1.71 5.33
C ARG A 6 -1.32 2.49 6.51
N ILE A 7 -2.42 2.03 7.09
CA ILE A 7 -3.01 2.64 8.28
C ILE A 7 -2.01 2.65 9.43
N THR A 8 -1.33 1.52 9.65
CA THR A 8 -0.30 1.37 10.69
C THR A 8 0.83 2.38 10.49
N GLU A 9 1.37 2.48 9.27
CA GLU A 9 2.45 3.42 8.92
C GLU A 9 2.07 4.88 9.19
N LEU A 10 0.88 5.30 8.74
CA LEU A 10 0.40 6.67 8.92
C LEU A 10 0.12 6.99 10.39
N ARG A 11 -0.44 6.02 11.13
CA ARG A 11 -0.68 6.14 12.57
C ARG A 11 0.63 6.32 13.34
N GLU A 12 1.65 5.54 12.99
CA GLU A 12 2.97 5.61 13.63
C GLU A 12 3.72 6.88 13.27
N ALA A 13 3.62 7.35 12.02
CA ALA A 13 4.15 8.64 11.60
C ALA A 13 3.50 9.81 12.37
N ALA A 14 2.22 9.68 12.72
CA ALA A 14 1.50 10.63 13.58
C ALA A 14 1.81 10.45 15.08
N GLY A 15 2.60 9.45 15.48
CA GLY A 15 3.03 9.23 16.86
C GLY A 15 1.91 8.83 17.83
N ILE A 16 0.81 8.27 17.33
CA ILE A 16 -0.37 7.91 18.14
C ILE A 16 -0.57 6.40 18.24
N THR A 17 -1.20 5.95 19.33
CA THR A 17 -1.52 4.53 19.55
C THR A 17 -2.80 4.13 18.79
N THR A 18 -3.00 2.83 18.53
CA THR A 18 -4.24 2.32 17.92
C THR A 18 -5.48 2.75 18.69
N ASN A 19 -5.43 2.74 20.03
CA ASN A 19 -6.52 3.22 20.87
C ASN A 19 -6.76 4.72 20.69
N ARG A 20 -5.69 5.53 20.62
CA ARG A 20 -5.82 6.98 20.40
C ARG A 20 -6.44 7.27 19.03
N LEU A 21 -6.00 6.59 17.98
CA LEU A 21 -6.57 6.71 16.64
C LEU A 21 -8.06 6.36 16.64
N ALA A 22 -8.43 5.22 17.21
CA ALA A 22 -9.82 4.75 17.29
C ALA A 22 -10.73 5.79 17.98
N ASN A 23 -10.29 6.34 19.12
CA ASN A 23 -11.04 7.38 19.83
C ASN A 23 -11.20 8.66 19.00
N LEU A 24 -10.17 9.07 18.26
CA LEU A 24 -10.22 10.29 17.45
C LEU A 24 -11.14 10.15 16.23
N CYS A 25 -11.16 9.00 15.56
CA CYS A 25 -12.03 8.76 14.41
C CYS A 25 -13.43 8.23 14.78
N GLY A 26 -13.72 8.06 16.08
CA GLY A 26 -15.03 7.59 16.56
C GLY A 26 -15.30 6.10 16.27
N LEU A 27 -14.25 5.29 16.13
CA LEU A 27 -14.34 3.86 15.86
C LEU A 27 -13.89 3.05 17.07
N SER A 28 -14.23 1.75 17.11
CA SER A 28 -13.77 0.89 18.21
C SER A 28 -12.29 0.52 18.03
N GLN A 29 -11.54 0.45 19.13
CA GLN A 29 -10.14 0.02 19.11
C GLN A 29 -9.99 -1.39 18.52
N SER A 30 -10.91 -2.30 18.83
CA SER A 30 -10.89 -3.68 18.31
C SER A 30 -11.08 -3.71 16.80
N PHE A 31 -11.92 -2.83 16.24
CA PHE A 31 -12.09 -2.70 14.80
C PHE A 31 -10.80 -2.20 14.14
N ILE A 32 -10.25 -1.07 14.58
CA ILE A 32 -9.00 -0.53 14.02
C ILE A 32 -7.87 -1.57 14.10
N ARG A 33 -7.72 -2.24 15.24
CA ARG A 33 -6.71 -3.31 15.39
C ARG A 33 -6.93 -4.45 14.39
N SER A 34 -8.16 -4.92 14.22
CA SER A 34 -8.44 -6.00 13.25
C SER A 34 -8.19 -5.57 11.79
N VAL A 35 -8.35 -4.28 11.48
CA VAL A 35 -8.01 -3.72 10.16
C VAL A 35 -6.49 -3.62 10.00
N GLU A 36 -5.77 -3.12 11.01
CA GLU A 36 -4.29 -3.03 11.00
C GLU A 36 -3.63 -4.40 10.86
N LEU A 37 -4.22 -5.45 11.46
CA LEU A 37 -3.77 -6.84 11.33
C LEU A 37 -4.18 -7.53 10.02
N GLY A 38 -4.97 -6.86 9.17
CA GLY A 38 -5.48 -7.43 7.92
C GLY A 38 -6.60 -8.49 8.10
N GLU A 39 -7.12 -8.64 9.32
CA GLU A 39 -8.20 -9.60 9.63
C GLU A 39 -9.56 -9.10 9.13
N LYS A 40 -9.73 -7.78 9.01
CA LYS A 40 -10.95 -7.16 8.49
C LYS A 40 -10.63 -6.08 7.46
N GLY A 41 -11.52 -5.98 6.47
CA GLY A 41 -11.58 -4.81 5.59
C GLY A 41 -12.14 -3.58 6.31
N ILE A 42 -11.92 -2.42 5.72
CA ILE A 42 -12.47 -1.13 6.14
C ILE A 42 -13.32 -0.54 5.01
N THR A 43 -14.44 0.12 5.34
CA THR A 43 -15.25 0.82 4.33
C THR A 43 -14.61 2.16 3.96
N VAL A 44 -14.99 2.71 2.82
CA VAL A 44 -14.48 4.02 2.36
C VAL A 44 -14.88 5.12 3.34
N GLU A 45 -16.07 5.05 3.94
CA GLU A 45 -16.56 6.01 4.94
C GLU A 45 -15.69 5.98 6.20
N SER A 46 -15.39 4.77 6.71
CA SER A 46 -14.54 4.60 7.89
C SER A 46 -13.10 5.02 7.62
N LEU A 47 -12.60 4.72 6.42
CA LEU A 47 -11.28 5.15 5.97
C LEU A 47 -11.19 6.68 5.85
N ARG A 48 -12.27 7.33 5.40
CA ARG A 48 -12.36 8.79 5.33
C ARG A 48 -12.26 9.43 6.71
N LEU A 49 -12.96 8.90 7.72
CA LEU A 49 -12.85 9.36 9.11
C LEU A 49 -11.41 9.28 9.64
N LEU A 50 -10.71 8.20 9.29
CA LEU A 50 -9.31 8.01 9.63
C LEU A 50 -8.40 9.02 8.92
N CYS A 51 -8.60 9.24 7.62
CA CYS A 51 -7.86 10.24 6.84
C CYS A 51 -8.07 11.66 7.39
N ASP A 52 -9.32 12.02 7.69
CA ASP A 52 -9.68 13.30 8.29
C ASP A 52 -9.00 13.47 9.66
N THR A 53 -8.95 12.41 10.47
CA THR A 53 -8.26 12.40 11.77
C THR A 53 -6.75 12.61 11.63
N LEU A 54 -6.15 11.99 10.62
CA LEU A 54 -4.71 12.08 10.33
C LEU A 54 -4.35 13.32 9.47
N GLN A 55 -5.33 14.16 9.13
CA GLN A 55 -5.16 15.37 8.33
C GLN A 55 -4.53 15.10 6.95
N ILE A 56 -4.92 13.99 6.32
CA ILE A 56 -4.52 13.61 4.97
C ILE A 56 -5.75 13.44 4.09
N SER A 57 -5.61 13.59 2.78
CA SER A 57 -6.69 13.23 1.85
C SER A 57 -6.71 11.71 1.60
N LEU A 58 -7.85 11.20 1.13
CA LEU A 58 -7.93 9.83 0.62
C LEU A 58 -6.95 9.61 -0.55
N LYS A 59 -6.67 10.66 -1.34
CA LYS A 59 -5.65 10.57 -2.38
C LYS A 59 -4.28 10.28 -1.76
N ASP A 60 -3.84 11.06 -0.78
CA ASP A 60 -2.54 10.88 -0.11
C ASP A 60 -2.42 9.53 0.60
N PHE A 61 -3.55 8.98 1.08
CA PHE A 61 -3.60 7.64 1.63
C PHE A 61 -3.14 6.60 0.59
N PHE A 62 -3.71 6.67 -0.63
CA PHE A 62 -3.43 5.75 -1.74
C PHE A 62 -2.20 6.13 -2.57
N ASP A 63 -1.73 7.37 -2.47
CA ASP A 63 -0.54 7.89 -3.16
C ASP A 63 0.74 7.44 -2.43
N VAL A 64 0.94 6.12 -2.45
CA VAL A 64 2.17 5.50 -1.96
C VAL A 64 3.16 5.51 -3.12
N PRO A 65 4.38 6.06 -2.95
CA PRO A 65 5.43 5.87 -3.94
C PRO A 65 5.62 4.37 -4.16
N GLU A 66 5.36 3.90 -5.38
CA GLU A 66 5.77 2.54 -5.75
C GLU A 66 7.28 2.43 -5.48
N GLU A 67 7.73 1.31 -4.90
CA GLU A 67 9.16 1.05 -4.66
C GLU A 67 9.99 1.17 -5.95
N THR A 68 9.33 1.08 -7.10
CA THR A 68 9.84 1.46 -8.42
C THR A 68 9.09 2.70 -8.93
N PRO A 69 9.79 3.81 -9.25
CA PRO A 69 9.16 4.94 -9.94
C PRO A 69 8.39 4.45 -11.18
N VAL A 70 7.19 4.97 -11.40
CA VAL A 70 6.31 4.59 -12.52
C VAL A 70 7.05 4.63 -13.87
N ALA A 71 7.95 5.60 -14.04
CA ALA A 71 8.79 5.73 -15.23
C ALA A 71 9.73 4.53 -15.45
N GLU A 72 10.34 3.99 -14.39
CA GLU A 72 11.22 2.82 -14.46
C GLU A 72 10.44 1.56 -14.78
N ARG A 73 9.25 1.41 -14.16
CA ARG A 73 8.33 0.30 -14.44
C ARG A 73 7.86 0.31 -15.89
N GLU A 74 7.44 1.46 -16.40
CA GLU A 74 7.01 1.61 -17.80
C GLU A 74 8.16 1.32 -18.78
N GLN A 75 9.37 1.77 -18.48
CA GLN A 75 10.54 1.47 -19.29
C GLN A 75 10.81 -0.03 -19.36
N LEU A 76 10.75 -0.72 -18.21
CA LEU A 76 10.95 -2.17 -18.14
C LEU A 76 9.89 -2.92 -18.96
N ILE A 77 8.62 -2.54 -18.87
CA ILE A 77 7.53 -3.15 -19.64
C ILE A 77 7.77 -2.99 -21.15
N ARG A 78 8.09 -1.77 -21.60
CA ARG A 78 8.40 -1.51 -23.02
C ARG A 78 9.56 -2.37 -23.53
N MET A 79 10.61 -2.54 -22.73
CA MET A 79 11.75 -3.38 -23.09
C MET A 79 11.36 -4.86 -23.21
N ILE A 80 10.51 -5.37 -22.31
CA ILE A 80 10.03 -6.76 -22.33
C ILE A 80 9.09 -7.03 -23.52
N GLU A 81 8.22 -6.08 -23.84
CA GLU A 81 7.31 -6.17 -24.99
C GLU A 81 8.06 -6.24 -26.33
N GLY A 82 9.19 -5.54 -26.43
CA GLY A 82 10.05 -5.54 -27.62
C GLY A 82 10.90 -6.79 -27.83
N LEU A 83 10.90 -7.75 -26.90
CA LEU A 83 11.76 -8.94 -27.01
C LEU A 83 11.24 -9.95 -28.02
N ASN A 84 12.17 -10.49 -28.82
CA ASN A 84 11.90 -11.67 -29.63
C ASN A 84 11.88 -12.95 -28.78
N VAL A 85 11.46 -14.07 -29.40
CA VAL A 85 11.31 -15.37 -28.70
C VAL A 85 12.59 -15.80 -27.98
N ARG A 86 13.76 -15.72 -28.65
CA ARG A 86 15.05 -16.14 -28.06
C ARG A 86 15.47 -15.26 -26.88
N GLN A 87 15.23 -13.95 -26.98
CA GLN A 87 15.54 -13.01 -25.90
C GLN A 87 14.61 -13.23 -24.70
N ARG A 88 13.33 -13.49 -24.93
CA ARG A 88 12.37 -13.82 -23.88
C ARG A 88 12.74 -15.12 -23.16
N GLU A 89 13.16 -16.15 -23.91
CA GLU A 89 13.67 -17.40 -23.33
C GLU A 89 14.93 -17.19 -22.48
N SER A 90 15.87 -16.38 -22.98
CA SER A 90 17.11 -16.07 -22.25
C SER A 90 16.84 -15.26 -20.97
N LEU A 91 15.95 -14.27 -21.04
CA LEU A 91 15.51 -13.50 -19.87
C LEU A 91 14.81 -14.41 -18.85
N MET A 92 13.93 -15.30 -19.31
CA MET A 92 13.23 -16.24 -18.43
C MET A 92 14.19 -17.21 -17.74
N ALA A 93 15.21 -17.71 -18.47
CA ALA A 93 16.24 -18.55 -17.89
C ALA A 93 17.03 -17.80 -16.82
N PHE A 94 17.44 -16.55 -17.09
CA PHE A 94 18.14 -15.72 -16.12
C PHE A 94 17.31 -15.44 -14.86
N LEU A 95 16.05 -15.02 -15.01
CA LEU A 95 15.18 -14.73 -13.86
C LEU A 95 15.00 -15.96 -12.95
N LYS A 96 14.95 -17.16 -13.51
CA LYS A 96 14.91 -18.42 -12.73
C LYS A 96 16.19 -18.72 -11.95
N THR A 97 17.31 -18.08 -12.26
CA THR A 97 18.57 -18.25 -11.51
C THR A 97 18.68 -17.34 -10.30
N ILE A 98 17.89 -16.26 -10.26
CA ILE A 98 17.90 -15.27 -9.18
C ILE A 98 16.63 -15.30 -8.31
N SER A 99 15.61 -16.09 -8.72
CA SER A 99 14.42 -16.42 -7.93
C SER A 99 14.70 -17.58 -6.98
#